data_AF-V4QLF9-F1
#
_entry.id   AF-V4QLF9-F1
#
_cell.length_a   1.000
_cell.length_b   1.000
_cell.length_c   1.000
_cell.angle_alpha   90.00
_cell.angle_beta   90.00
_cell.angle_gamma   90.00
#
_symmetry.space_group_name_H-M   'P 1'
#
loop_
_entity.id
_entity.type
_entity.pdbx_description
1 polymer ?
#
loop_
_entity_poly.entity_id
_entity_poly.type
_entity_poly.pdbx_seq_one_letter_code
_entity_poly.pdbx_strand_id
1 'polypeptide(L)'
;MKELFDSGVLASATVEPADGAGWLLKVTKQSGEVVAVTLAAQSSQVKTYNRVNAAMMDAYRIGFRTVAVSLPEDFELAGAR
;
A
#
# COMPACT_ATOMS: atom_id res chain seq x y z
N MET A 1 -0.72 7.38 -10.41
CA MET A 1 -0.07 6.13 -9.93
C MET A 1 0.13 5.11 -11.06
N LYS A 2 -0.92 4.66 -11.77
CA LYS A 2 -0.75 3.72 -12.89
C LYS A 2 0.24 4.21 -13.96
N GLU A 3 0.14 5.46 -14.38
CA GLU A 3 1.08 6.03 -15.36
C GLU A 3 2.54 6.03 -14.87
N LEU A 4 2.76 6.24 -13.56
CA LEU A 4 4.10 6.17 -12.96
C LEU A 4 4.64 4.74 -12.90
N PHE A 5 3.74 3.76 -12.73
CA PHE A 5 4.09 2.35 -12.82
C PHE A 5 4.46 1.99 -14.27
N ASP A 6 3.59 2.35 -15.23
CA ASP A 6 3.78 2.06 -16.65
C ASP A 6 5.06 2.73 -17.22
N SER A 7 5.48 3.87 -16.66
CA SER A 7 6.75 4.54 -17.02
C SER A 7 7.99 3.97 -16.33
N GLY A 8 7.84 2.95 -15.48
CA GLY A 8 8.95 2.28 -14.78
C GLY A 8 9.48 3.02 -13.55
N VAL A 9 8.82 4.08 -13.10
CA VAL A 9 9.28 4.90 -11.95
C VAL A 9 9.04 4.19 -10.62
N LEU A 10 8.02 3.35 -10.53
CA LEU A 10 7.69 2.63 -9.29
C LEU A 10 8.41 1.27 -9.24
N ALA A 11 9.01 0.96 -8.10
CA ALA A 11 9.80 -0.24 -7.87
C ALA A 11 9.00 -1.32 -7.12
N SER A 12 8.30 -0.95 -6.05
CA SER A 12 7.58 -1.89 -5.20
C SER A 12 6.35 -1.26 -4.53
N ALA A 13 5.49 -2.13 -3.98
CA ALA A 13 4.32 -1.74 -3.20
C ALA A 13 4.30 -2.50 -1.88
N THR A 14 3.98 -1.77 -0.80
CA THR A 14 3.83 -2.31 0.55
C THR A 14 2.50 -1.84 1.12
N VAL A 15 1.77 -2.75 1.74
CA VAL A 15 0.58 -2.43 2.55
C VAL A 15 0.99 -2.46 4.02
N GLU A 16 0.75 -1.34 4.70
CA GLU A 16 1.15 -1.17 6.10
C GLU A 16 -0.07 -0.80 6.94
N PRO A 17 -0.08 -1.12 8.25
CA PRO A 17 -1.07 -0.57 9.17
C PRO A 17 -1.01 0.96 9.15
N ALA A 18 -2.16 1.61 9.25
CA ALA A 18 -2.19 3.05 9.52
C ALA A 18 -1.91 3.32 11.00
N ASP A 19 -1.60 4.56 11.38
CA ASP A 19 -1.43 5.01 12.78
C ASP A 19 -2.73 4.92 13.63
N GLY A 20 -3.76 4.27 13.11
CA GLY A 20 -5.06 4.05 13.73
C GLY A 20 -5.77 2.89 13.05
N ALA A 21 -7.06 3.04 12.78
CA ALA A 21 -7.81 1.98 12.12
C ALA A 21 -7.55 1.94 10.61
N GLY A 22 -7.15 0.76 10.12
CA GLY A 22 -7.07 0.45 8.70
C GLY A 22 -5.66 0.28 8.17
N TRP A 23 -5.53 0.43 6.86
CA TRP A 23 -4.33 0.08 6.10
C TRP A 23 -3.97 1.20 5.15
N LEU A 24 -2.69 1.34 4.85
CA LEU A 24 -2.14 2.27 3.87
C LEU A 24 -1.49 1.47 2.75
N LEU A 25 -1.58 1.97 1.52
CA LEU A 25 -0.78 1.49 0.41
C LEU A 25 0.36 2.47 0.18
N LYS A 26 1.60 2.03 0.39
CA LYS A 26 2.82 2.78 0.07
C LYS A 26 3.47 2.20 -1.17
N VAL A 27 4.02 3.07 -2.01
CA VAL A 27 4.81 2.69 -3.19
C VAL A 27 6.21 3.25 -3.04
N THR A 28 7.22 2.43 -3.31
CA THR A 28 8.62 2.86 -3.36
C THR A 28 8.98 3.13 -4.81
N LYS A 29 9.55 4.31 -5.08
CA LYS A 29 10.10 4.65 -6.39
C LYS A 29 11.46 3.99 -6.60
N GLN A 30 11.92 3.93 -7.85
CA GLN A 30 13.28 3.51 -8.19
C GLN A 30 14.37 4.37 -7.50
N SER A 31 14.05 5.62 -7.15
CA SER A 31 14.94 6.49 -6.38
C SER A 31 15.06 6.10 -4.89
N GLY A 32 14.26 5.16 -4.40
CA GLY A 32 14.15 4.80 -2.98
C GLY A 32 13.16 5.65 -2.19
N GLU A 33 12.60 6.72 -2.78
CA GLU A 33 11.57 7.53 -2.15
C GLU A 33 10.28 6.71 -1.94
N VAL A 34 9.72 6.76 -0.73
CA VAL A 34 8.46 6.09 -0.38
C VAL A 34 7.33 7.11 -0.35
N VAL A 35 6.25 6.81 -1.05
CA VAL A 35 5.07 7.68 -1.15
C VAL A 35 3.81 6.91 -0.81
N ALA A 36 2.97 7.47 0.05
CA ALA A 36 1.64 6.91 0.31
C ALA A 36 0.68 7.22 -0.84
N VAL A 37 -0.16 6.25 -1.21
CA VAL A 37 -1.20 6.46 -2.20
C VAL A 37 -2.29 7.38 -1.63
N THR A 38 -2.69 8.37 -2.43
CA THR A 38 -3.70 9.38 -2.05
C THR A 38 -5.03 9.11 -2.76
N LEU A 39 -6.09 9.76 -2.31
CA LEU A 39 -7.40 9.67 -2.95
C LEU A 39 -7.33 10.35 -4.32
N ALA A 40 -7.88 9.70 -5.35
CA ALA A 40 -7.91 10.27 -6.71
C ALA A 40 -8.65 11.62 -6.75
N ALA A 41 -9.70 11.78 -5.94
CA ALA A 41 -10.46 13.03 -5.83
C ALA A 41 -9.74 14.12 -5.00
N GLN A 42 -8.75 13.75 -4.18
CA GLN A 42 -8.04 14.65 -3.27
C GLN A 42 -6.58 14.21 -3.14
N SER A 43 -5.72 14.73 -4.01
CA SER A 43 -4.32 14.32 -4.12
C SER A 43 -3.46 14.63 -2.89
N SER A 44 -3.92 15.50 -1.99
CA SER A 44 -3.29 15.80 -0.70
C SER A 44 -3.74 14.87 0.43
N GLN A 45 -4.81 14.09 0.24
CA GLN A 45 -5.33 13.21 1.27
C GLN A 45 -4.85 11.78 1.06
N VAL A 46 -4.06 11.28 2.01
CA VAL A 46 -3.63 9.88 2.05
C VAL A 46 -4.86 8.98 2.14
N LYS A 47 -4.88 7.93 1.32
CA LYS A 47 -5.97 6.97 1.26
C LYS A 47 -5.78 5.88 2.31
N THR A 48 -6.72 5.81 3.25
CA THR A 48 -6.82 4.71 4.23
C THR A 48 -7.84 3.68 3.76
N TYR A 49 -7.49 2.41 3.88
CA TYR A 49 -8.31 1.27 3.48
C TYR A 49 -8.80 0.51 4.70
N ASN A 50 -10.09 0.16 4.74
CA ASN A 50 -10.66 -0.58 5.87
C ASN A 50 -10.16 -2.03 5.96
N ARG A 51 -9.64 -2.60 4.86
CA ARG A 51 -9.18 -4.00 4.78
C ARG A 51 -7.90 -4.09 3.95
N VAL A 52 -6.96 -4.94 4.35
CA VAL A 52 -5.71 -5.22 3.60
C VAL A 52 -5.98 -5.59 2.14
N ASN A 53 -6.99 -6.43 1.88
CA ASN A 53 -7.36 -6.84 0.52
C ASN A 53 -7.79 -5.66 -0.36
N ALA A 54 -8.40 -4.62 0.21
CA ALA A 54 -8.78 -3.43 -0.55
C ALA A 54 -7.55 -2.63 -1.00
N ALA A 55 -6.53 -2.54 -0.16
CA ALA A 55 -5.24 -1.93 -0.53
C ALA A 55 -4.52 -2.76 -1.60
N MET A 56 -4.49 -4.09 -1.45
CA MET A 56 -3.88 -5.00 -2.45
C MET A 56 -4.59 -4.93 -3.81
N MET A 57 -5.93 -4.84 -3.83
CA MET A 57 -6.67 -4.66 -5.09
C MET A 57 -6.30 -3.36 -5.79
N ASP A 58 -6.05 -2.28 -5.04
CA ASP A 58 -5.64 -1.01 -5.61
C ASP A 58 -4.21 -1.07 -6.15
N ALA A 59 -3.29 -1.74 -5.44
CA ALA A 59 -1.95 -2.04 -5.94
C ALA A 59 -1.99 -2.85 -7.25
N TYR A 60 -2.87 -3.86 -7.33
CA TYR A 60 -3.09 -4.64 -8.55
C TYR A 60 -3.58 -3.79 -9.73
N ARG A 61 -4.48 -2.84 -9.48
CA ARG A 61 -4.98 -1.89 -10.48
C ARG A 61 -3.91 -0.90 -10.94
N ILE A 62 -2.98 -0.53 -10.08
CA ILE A 62 -1.80 0.29 -10.44
C ILE A 62 -0.86 -0.50 -11.36
N GLY A 63 -0.76 -1.82 -11.18
CA GLY A 63 0.03 -2.70 -12.05
C GLY A 63 0.91 -3.70 -11.28
N PHE A 64 1.02 -3.56 -9.96
CA PHE A 64 1.79 -4.47 -9.14
C PHE A 64 1.20 -5.89 -9.16
N ARG A 65 2.07 -6.89 -9.22
CA ARG A 65 1.71 -8.32 -9.10
C ARG A 65 2.21 -8.96 -7.82
N THR A 66 3.18 -8.31 -7.18
CA THR A 66 3.68 -8.66 -5.86
C THR A 66 3.51 -7.45 -4.95
N VAL A 67 3.01 -7.68 -3.74
CA VAL A 67 2.76 -6.65 -2.73
C VAL A 67 3.23 -7.22 -1.39
N ALA A 68 4.10 -6.49 -0.69
CA ALA A 68 4.49 -6.85 0.67
C ALA A 68 3.42 -6.36 1.66
N VAL A 69 3.21 -7.10 2.74
CA VAL A 69 2.31 -6.67 3.82
C VAL A 69 3.11 -6.64 5.11
N SER A 70 3.18 -5.47 5.73
CA SER A 70 3.73 -5.33 7.09
C SER A 70 2.64 -5.70 8.08
N LEU A 71 2.97 -6.59 9.01
CA LEU A 71 2.05 -6.96 10.08
C LEU A 71 2.05 -5.86 11.16
N PRO A 72 0.91 -5.61 11.81
CA PRO A 72 0.86 -4.80 13.03
C PRO A 72 1.84 -5.30 14.10
N GLU A 73 2.36 -4.41 14.94
CA GLU A 73 3.28 -4.78 16.02
C GLU A 73 2.65 -5.73 17.04
N ASP A 74 1.33 -5.66 17.21
CA ASP A 74 0.52 -6.50 18.08
C ASP A 74 -0.09 -7.71 17.38
N PHE A 75 0.43 -8.09 16.19
CA PHE A 75 -0.07 -9.25 15.46
C PHE A 75 0.20 -10.55 16.23
N GLU A 76 -0.85 -11.11 16.83
CA GLU A 76 -0.83 -12.46 17.37
C GLU A 76 -1.30 -13.47 16.33
N LEU A 77 -0.50 -14.51 16.08
CA LEU A 77 -0.90 -15.64 15.26
C LEU A 77 -1.95 -16.45 16.01
N ALA A 78 -3.23 -16.15 15.79
CA ALA A 78 -4.32 -16.91 16.36
C ALA A 78 -4.24 -18.38 15.91
N GLY A 79 -3.96 -19.28 16.86
CA GLY A 79 -3.95 -20.73 16.61
C GLY A 79 -2.58 -21.42 16.68
N ALA A 80 -1.52 -20.78 17.19
CA ALA A 80 -0.31 -21.49 17.60
C ALA A 80 -0.53 -22.22 18.95
N ARG A 81 -1.27 -23.33 18.92
CA ARG A 81 -1.26 -24.37 19.95
C ARG A 81 -1.18 -25.73 19.28
#